data_AF-A0A7X6ZLE0-F1
#
_entry.id   AF-A0A7X6ZLE0-F1
#
_cell.length_a   1.000
_cell.length_b   1.000
_cell.length_c   1.000
_cell.angle_alpha   90.00
_cell.angle_beta   90.00
_cell.angle_gamma   90.00
#
_symmetry.space_group_name_H-M   'P 1'
#
loop_
_entity.id
_entity.type
_entity.pdbx_description
1 polymer ?
#
loop_
_entity_poly.entity_id
_entity_poly.type
_entity_poly.pdbx_seq_one_letter_code
_entity_poly.pdbx_strand_id
1 'polypeptide(L)'
;MKQKRDRYEMHKYWGKKPSNYLQTIIKRYSKEGDTLLDPFSGYGVFCSEAYILNRNIIANDLNPIANFINVQLLEKEVDLKLLQSVWQVIKAEFAPYNADWYNWEHNGQKVELIAVLRDKNDIPIKCKFKALGDAKARVVDISSNEAQAYLQFEKDQVITDWFPTTKLIQNSRISAKEGMRVSDLFTKRTLACHARLLALIERHSSGRERDLLKLAFTANLANCSKLLPPIRSRGAMAPGAWMTGFYIGPTYLENNVLHYFENRFSKILKGKEDYLSQFGNNGEFDFNPTKYQNYYKTFQNDA
;
A
#
# COMPACT_ATOMS: atom_id res chain seq x y z
N MET A 1 8.31 12.13 -21.41
CA MET A 1 8.41 10.83 -20.68
C MET A 1 8.19 11.10 -19.20
N LYS A 2 7.21 10.44 -18.56
CA LYS A 2 6.97 10.61 -17.11
C LYS A 2 8.16 9.95 -16.38
N GLN A 3 9.09 10.74 -15.83
CA GLN A 3 10.20 10.15 -15.08
C GLN A 3 9.60 9.53 -13.82
N LYS A 4 9.71 8.21 -13.72
CA LYS A 4 9.28 7.45 -12.57
C LYS A 4 10.49 7.30 -11.66
N ARG A 5 10.47 8.01 -10.52
CA ARG A 5 11.48 7.87 -9.46
C ARG A 5 10.89 6.94 -8.40
N ASP A 6 11.64 5.93 -7.98
CA ASP A 6 11.10 4.86 -7.13
C ASP A 6 10.65 5.39 -5.77
N ARG A 7 11.31 6.41 -5.21
CA ARG A 7 10.90 7.09 -3.97
C ARG A 7 9.49 7.68 -4.01
N TYR A 8 8.94 7.95 -5.20
CA TYR A 8 7.58 8.45 -5.36
C TYR A 8 6.55 7.36 -5.65
N GLU A 9 6.94 6.09 -5.60
CA GLU A 9 6.11 4.93 -5.92
C GLU A 9 5.83 4.02 -4.72
N MET A 10 6.35 4.38 -3.54
CA MET A 10 6.14 3.65 -2.28
C MET A 10 4.66 3.55 -1.90
N HIS A 11 3.89 4.63 -2.13
CA HIS A 11 2.45 4.67 -1.86
C HIS A 11 1.69 5.31 -3.02
N LYS A 12 0.45 4.85 -3.26
CA LYS A 12 -0.44 5.53 -4.21
C LYS A 12 -1.01 6.78 -3.56
N TYR A 13 -0.95 7.91 -4.24
CA TYR A 13 -1.53 9.16 -3.78
C TYR A 13 -1.95 9.97 -5.00
N TRP A 14 -3.10 10.61 -4.96
CA TRP A 14 -3.59 11.42 -6.08
C TRP A 14 -3.00 12.81 -6.06
N GLY A 15 -2.90 13.43 -7.24
CA GLY A 15 -2.37 14.80 -7.34
C GLY A 15 -0.87 14.91 -7.03
N LYS A 16 -0.09 13.81 -7.12
CA LYS A 16 1.37 13.87 -6.98
C LYS A 16 1.96 14.89 -7.97
N LYS A 17 2.64 15.91 -7.44
CA LYS A 17 3.39 16.91 -8.22
C LYS A 17 4.48 16.19 -9.04
N PRO A 18 4.72 16.54 -10.32
CA PRO A 18 5.80 15.95 -11.11
C PRO A 18 7.17 16.45 -10.60
N SER A 19 8.13 15.55 -10.39
CA SER A 19 9.42 15.89 -9.79
C SER A 19 10.39 16.62 -10.73
N ASN A 20 10.23 16.49 -12.05
CA ASN A 20 11.23 16.88 -13.06
C ASN A 20 11.73 18.33 -12.95
N TYR A 21 10.86 19.26 -12.57
CA TYR A 21 11.16 20.69 -12.58
C TYR A 21 11.28 21.29 -11.17
N LEU A 22 10.99 20.51 -10.13
CA LEU A 22 10.98 21.03 -8.76
C LEU A 22 12.36 21.46 -8.32
N GLN A 23 13.40 20.69 -8.62
CA GLN A 23 14.78 21.07 -8.27
C GLN A 23 15.19 22.41 -8.86
N THR A 24 14.83 22.68 -10.12
CA THR A 24 15.12 23.96 -10.79
C THR A 24 14.43 25.12 -10.09
N ILE A 25 13.15 24.95 -9.72
CA ILE A 25 12.38 25.97 -9.01
C ILE A 25 12.98 26.21 -7.62
N ILE A 26 13.26 25.15 -6.87
CA ILE A 26 13.84 25.24 -5.52
C ILE A 26 15.20 25.95 -5.57
N LYS A 27 16.10 25.56 -6.49
CA LYS A 27 17.41 26.21 -6.65
C LYS A 27 17.30 27.68 -7.05
N ARG A 28 16.29 28.05 -7.83
CA ARG A 28 16.07 29.44 -8.28
C ARG A 28 15.58 30.35 -7.16
N TYR A 29 14.70 29.84 -6.30
CA TYR A 29 13.97 30.67 -5.31
C TYR A 29 14.35 30.39 -3.86
N SER A 30 15.37 29.57 -3.59
CA SER A 30 15.90 29.32 -2.25
C SER A 30 17.38 28.99 -2.28
N LYS A 31 18.07 29.16 -1.17
CA LYS A 31 19.44 28.74 -0.92
C LYS A 31 19.47 27.50 -0.02
N GLU A 32 20.63 26.84 0.05
CA GLU A 32 20.84 25.80 1.05
C GLU A 32 20.66 26.38 2.47
N GLY A 33 20.09 25.59 3.37
CA GLY A 33 19.75 26.04 4.73
C GLY A 33 18.44 26.83 4.85
N ASP A 34 17.87 27.35 3.76
CA ASP A 34 16.56 28.01 3.81
C ASP A 34 15.47 27.04 4.28
N THR A 35 14.44 27.58 4.95
CA THR A 35 13.27 26.82 5.37
C THR A 35 12.13 26.99 4.37
N LEU A 36 11.63 25.89 3.82
CA LEU A 36 10.48 25.88 2.91
C LEU A 36 9.28 25.20 3.56
N LEU A 37 8.13 25.86 3.41
CA LEU A 37 6.83 25.37 3.85
C LEU A 37 6.05 24.83 2.64
N ASP A 38 5.54 23.61 2.73
CA ASP A 38 4.46 23.12 1.87
C ASP A 38 3.20 22.92 2.73
N PRO A 39 2.23 23.85 2.70
CA PRO A 39 1.03 23.78 3.53
C PRO A 39 0.04 22.69 3.06
N PHE A 40 0.22 22.18 1.84
CA PHE A 40 -0.59 21.15 1.19
C PHE A 40 0.33 20.06 0.60
N SER A 41 1.10 19.45 1.49
CA SER A 41 2.25 18.61 1.15
C SER A 41 1.84 17.33 0.39
N GLY A 42 0.64 16.80 0.62
CA GLY A 42 0.13 15.60 -0.03
C GLY A 42 1.11 14.42 0.11
N TYR A 43 1.64 13.92 -1.01
CA TYR A 43 2.66 12.85 -0.96
C TYR A 43 4.03 13.32 -0.44
N GLY A 44 4.35 14.62 -0.53
CA GLY A 44 5.65 15.16 -0.13
C GLY A 44 6.70 15.23 -1.24
N VAL A 45 6.31 15.22 -2.52
CA VAL A 45 7.29 15.29 -3.64
C VAL A 45 8.12 16.57 -3.58
N PHE A 46 7.48 17.72 -3.34
CA PHE A 46 8.19 19.00 -3.19
C PHE A 46 9.11 18.99 -1.96
N CYS A 47 8.58 18.55 -0.82
CA CYS A 47 9.32 18.40 0.43
C CYS A 47 10.58 17.54 0.23
N SER A 48 10.45 16.39 -0.43
CA SER A 48 11.56 15.47 -0.69
C SER A 48 12.62 16.09 -1.60
N GLU A 49 12.24 16.72 -2.71
CA GLU A 49 13.22 17.36 -3.61
C GLU A 49 13.92 18.54 -2.92
N ALA A 50 13.22 19.32 -2.10
CA ALA A 50 13.84 20.42 -1.35
C ALA A 50 14.78 19.90 -0.26
N TYR A 51 14.41 18.82 0.44
CA TYR A 51 15.24 18.21 1.47
C TYR A 51 16.50 17.54 0.89
N ILE A 52 16.40 16.90 -0.29
CA ILE A 52 17.56 16.40 -1.03
C ILE A 52 18.53 17.54 -1.39
N LEU A 53 17.99 18.72 -1.68
CA LEU A 53 18.75 19.93 -1.97
C LEU A 53 19.24 20.67 -0.70
N ASN A 54 19.29 20.04 0.46
CA ASN A 54 19.82 20.63 1.70
C ASN A 54 19.05 21.88 2.18
N ARG A 55 17.72 21.92 1.95
CA ARG A 55 16.81 22.89 2.58
C ARG A 55 16.15 22.29 3.82
N ASN A 56 15.77 23.14 4.76
CA ASN A 56 14.91 22.77 5.88
C ASN A 56 13.45 22.71 5.43
N ILE A 57 12.68 21.78 5.97
CA ILE A 57 11.30 21.52 5.51
C ILE A 57 10.30 21.66 6.64
N ILE A 58 9.20 22.34 6.36
CA ILE A 58 7.95 22.26 7.10
C ILE A 58 6.90 21.71 6.15
N ALA A 59 6.39 20.51 6.42
CA ALA A 59 5.31 19.90 5.66
C ALA A 59 4.02 19.92 6.50
N ASN A 60 2.92 20.30 5.88
CA ASN A 60 1.60 20.21 6.49
C ASN A 60 0.61 19.64 5.48
N ASP A 61 -0.37 18.90 5.98
CA ASP A 61 -1.55 18.51 5.23
C ASP A 61 -2.69 18.23 6.22
N LEU A 62 -3.92 18.52 5.82
CA LEU A 62 -5.10 18.19 6.62
C LEU A 62 -5.25 16.67 6.77
N ASN A 63 -4.90 15.91 5.74
CA ASN A 63 -5.04 14.47 5.73
C ASN A 63 -3.91 13.81 6.57
N PRO A 64 -4.22 13.12 7.68
CA PRO A 64 -3.19 12.46 8.50
C PRO A 64 -2.36 11.45 7.72
N ILE A 65 -2.94 10.81 6.68
CA ILE A 65 -2.21 9.87 5.83
C ILE A 65 -1.16 10.56 4.98
N ALA A 66 -1.40 11.80 4.53
CA ALA A 66 -0.41 12.59 3.81
C ALA A 66 0.80 12.89 4.70
N ASN A 67 0.55 13.30 5.95
CA ASN A 67 1.62 13.56 6.92
C ASN A 67 2.41 12.28 7.26
N PHE A 68 1.72 11.16 7.48
CA PHE A 68 2.36 9.86 7.68
C PHE A 68 3.26 9.49 6.50
N ILE A 69 2.78 9.61 5.26
CA ILE A 69 3.58 9.36 4.05
C ILE A 69 4.79 10.30 3.98
N ASN A 70 4.65 11.59 4.31
CA ASN A 70 5.76 12.54 4.32
C ASN A 70 6.85 12.12 5.31
N VAL A 71 6.49 11.75 6.55
CA VAL A 71 7.46 11.25 7.54
C VAL A 71 8.18 10.03 6.99
N GLN A 72 7.43 9.04 6.49
CA GLN A 72 8.03 7.83 5.95
C GLN A 72 8.85 8.06 4.68
N LEU A 73 8.56 9.10 3.89
CA LEU A 73 9.37 9.49 2.74
C LEU A 73 10.68 10.16 3.18
N LEU A 74 10.60 11.13 4.09
CA LEU A 74 11.71 12.00 4.47
C LEU A 74 12.67 11.38 5.51
N GLU A 75 12.25 10.35 6.23
CA GLU A 75 13.08 9.67 7.22
C GLU A 75 14.35 9.07 6.57
N LYS A 76 15.51 9.45 7.09
CA LYS A 76 16.85 9.04 6.62
C LYS A 76 17.41 7.87 7.42
N GLU A 77 17.05 7.77 8.70
CA GLU A 77 17.69 6.87 9.64
C GLU A 77 16.91 5.55 9.76
N VAL A 78 16.92 4.75 8.70
CA VAL A 78 16.23 3.45 8.64
C VAL A 78 17.23 2.33 8.39
N ASP A 79 17.11 1.22 9.12
CA ASP A 79 17.85 0.00 8.83
C ASP A 79 17.05 -0.89 7.86
N LEU A 80 17.41 -0.83 6.57
CA LEU A 80 16.77 -1.64 5.53
C LEU A 80 17.03 -3.14 5.68
N LYS A 81 18.16 -3.54 6.28
CA LYS A 81 18.45 -4.96 6.54
C LYS A 81 17.57 -5.47 7.67
N LEU A 82 17.43 -4.68 8.75
CA LEU A 82 16.50 -4.99 9.83
C LEU A 82 15.06 -5.09 9.30
N LEU A 83 14.61 -4.11 8.52
CA LEU A 83 13.28 -4.11 7.89
C LEU A 83 13.01 -5.40 7.10
N GLN A 84 13.98 -5.84 6.28
CA GLN A 84 13.88 -7.09 5.52
C GLN A 84 13.84 -8.32 6.43
N SER A 85 14.69 -8.37 7.46
CA SER A 85 14.74 -9.50 8.40
C SER A 85 13.44 -9.65 9.20
N VAL A 86 12.89 -8.53 9.70
CA VAL A 86 11.61 -8.47 10.42
C VAL A 86 10.47 -8.90 9.49
N TRP A 87 10.48 -8.47 8.22
CA TRP A 87 9.50 -8.96 7.26
C TRP A 87 9.57 -10.48 7.07
N GLN A 88 10.77 -11.09 7.03
CA GLN A 88 10.85 -12.56 6.93
C GLN A 88 10.23 -13.27 8.13
N VAL A 89 10.42 -12.75 9.35
CA VAL A 89 9.77 -13.29 10.56
C VAL A 89 8.25 -13.19 10.46
N ILE A 90 7.74 -12.00 10.12
CA ILE A 90 6.28 -11.78 9.94
C ILE A 90 5.74 -12.69 8.84
N LYS A 91 6.43 -12.80 7.70
CA LYS A 91 6.00 -13.62 6.57
C LYS A 91 5.95 -15.10 6.93
N ALA A 92 6.91 -15.61 7.70
CA ALA A 92 6.93 -17.01 8.14
C ALA A 92 5.67 -17.37 8.96
N GLU A 93 5.19 -16.47 9.81
CA GLU A 93 3.94 -16.66 10.56
C GLU A 93 2.68 -16.36 9.73
N PHE A 94 2.73 -15.33 8.87
CA PHE A 94 1.56 -14.88 8.11
C PHE A 94 1.24 -15.77 6.91
N ALA A 95 2.25 -16.32 6.22
CA ALA A 95 2.04 -17.06 4.99
C ALA A 95 1.15 -18.31 5.16
N PRO A 96 1.30 -19.14 6.21
CA PRO A 96 0.37 -20.24 6.46
C PRO A 96 -1.06 -19.75 6.70
N TYR A 97 -1.25 -18.72 7.54
CA TYR A 97 -2.57 -18.14 7.81
C TYR A 97 -3.21 -17.60 6.52
N ASN A 98 -2.48 -16.86 5.71
CA ASN A 98 -2.97 -16.38 4.40
C ASN A 98 -3.29 -17.55 3.47
N ALA A 99 -2.46 -18.59 3.45
CA ALA A 99 -2.69 -19.78 2.63
C ALA A 99 -3.98 -20.52 3.02
N ASP A 100 -4.35 -20.59 4.29
CA ASP A 100 -5.66 -21.15 4.69
C ASP A 100 -6.84 -20.42 4.03
N TRP A 101 -6.67 -19.11 3.80
CA TRP A 101 -7.65 -18.30 3.07
C TRP A 101 -7.47 -18.33 1.55
N TYR A 102 -6.31 -18.62 0.97
CA TYR A 102 -6.13 -18.53 -0.50
C TYR A 102 -5.84 -19.84 -1.19
N ASN A 103 -5.70 -20.94 -0.45
CA ASN A 103 -5.65 -22.27 -1.00
C ASN A 103 -7.04 -22.70 -1.48
N TRP A 104 -7.08 -23.27 -2.66
CA TRP A 104 -8.30 -23.74 -3.31
C TRP A 104 -8.05 -25.04 -4.05
N GLU A 105 -9.07 -25.85 -4.21
CA GLU A 105 -9.01 -27.08 -4.99
C GLU A 105 -9.75 -26.88 -6.31
N HIS A 106 -9.05 -27.11 -7.42
CA HIS A 106 -9.61 -27.01 -8.75
C HIS A 106 -9.17 -28.20 -9.59
N ASN A 107 -10.13 -28.97 -10.12
CA ASN A 107 -9.90 -30.21 -10.87
C ASN A 107 -8.96 -31.20 -10.13
N GLY A 108 -9.14 -31.36 -8.81
CA GLY A 108 -8.33 -32.25 -7.98
C GLY A 108 -6.90 -31.75 -7.69
N GLN A 109 -6.57 -30.52 -8.06
CA GLN A 109 -5.27 -29.89 -7.77
C GLN A 109 -5.44 -28.77 -6.76
N LYS A 110 -4.56 -28.75 -5.74
CA LYS A 110 -4.43 -27.61 -4.84
C LYS A 110 -3.70 -26.47 -5.52
N VAL A 111 -4.30 -25.29 -5.51
CA VAL A 111 -3.77 -24.07 -6.12
C VAL A 111 -3.87 -22.90 -5.15
N GLU A 112 -2.97 -21.92 -5.28
CA GLU A 112 -3.06 -20.67 -4.52
C GLU A 112 -3.68 -19.57 -5.39
N LEU A 113 -4.79 -19.01 -4.91
CA LEU A 113 -5.49 -17.91 -5.53
C LEU A 113 -4.66 -16.63 -5.45
N ILE A 114 -4.49 -15.98 -6.59
CA ILE A 114 -3.88 -14.64 -6.72
C ILE A 114 -4.96 -13.56 -6.66
N ALA A 115 -6.09 -13.81 -7.34
CA ALA A 115 -7.23 -12.90 -7.36
C ALA A 115 -8.54 -13.65 -7.64
N VAL A 116 -9.65 -13.13 -7.13
CA VAL A 116 -11.01 -13.62 -7.35
C VAL A 116 -11.89 -12.46 -7.82
N LEU A 117 -12.58 -12.65 -8.94
CA LEU A 117 -13.62 -11.74 -9.38
C LEU A 117 -14.93 -12.12 -8.68
N ARG A 118 -15.51 -11.16 -7.98
CA ARG A 118 -16.81 -11.30 -7.33
C ARG A 118 -17.84 -10.38 -7.95
N ASP A 119 -19.11 -10.73 -7.83
CA ASP A 119 -20.22 -9.82 -8.09
C ASP A 119 -20.50 -8.90 -6.90
N LYS A 120 -21.47 -7.99 -7.07
CA LYS A 120 -21.91 -7.05 -6.04
C LYS A 120 -22.52 -7.72 -4.79
N ASN A 121 -22.90 -8.99 -4.87
CA ASN A 121 -23.44 -9.79 -3.77
C ASN A 121 -22.36 -10.66 -3.13
N ASP A 122 -21.08 -10.38 -3.42
CA ASP A 122 -19.89 -11.10 -2.97
C ASP A 122 -19.77 -12.54 -3.51
N ILE A 123 -20.57 -12.95 -4.50
CA ILE A 123 -20.48 -14.29 -5.08
C ILE A 123 -19.25 -14.38 -6.00
N PRO A 124 -18.34 -15.36 -5.79
CA PRO A 124 -17.16 -15.54 -6.63
C PRO A 124 -17.56 -16.12 -8.01
N ILE A 125 -17.04 -15.50 -9.08
CA ILE A 125 -17.40 -15.83 -10.48
C ILE A 125 -16.21 -16.40 -11.26
N LYS A 126 -15.04 -15.79 -11.12
CA LYS A 126 -13.79 -16.23 -11.76
C LYS A 126 -12.65 -16.14 -10.76
N CYS A 127 -11.62 -16.94 -10.94
CA CYS A 127 -10.39 -16.77 -10.20
C CYS A 127 -9.18 -16.79 -11.13
N LYS A 128 -8.10 -16.21 -10.60
CA LYS A 128 -6.77 -16.25 -11.17
C LYS A 128 -5.86 -16.90 -10.14
N PHE A 129 -5.15 -17.95 -10.54
CA PHE A 129 -4.22 -18.68 -9.68
C PHE A 129 -2.98 -19.09 -10.46
N LYS A 130 -1.97 -19.57 -9.74
CA LYS A 130 -0.77 -20.17 -10.33
C LYS A 130 -0.65 -21.59 -9.80
N ALA A 131 -0.65 -22.59 -10.70
CA ALA A 131 -0.45 -23.97 -10.31
C ALA A 131 1.02 -24.19 -9.90
N LEU A 132 1.28 -25.19 -9.05
CA LEU A 132 2.63 -25.52 -8.62
C LEU A 132 3.51 -25.86 -9.84
N GLY A 133 4.65 -25.16 -9.98
CA GLY A 133 5.58 -25.36 -11.09
C GLY A 133 5.27 -24.58 -12.38
N ASP A 134 4.09 -23.96 -12.51
CA ASP A 134 3.76 -23.16 -13.69
C ASP A 134 4.51 -21.82 -13.69
N ALA A 135 4.90 -21.31 -14.86
CA ALA A 135 5.44 -19.95 -14.99
C ALA A 135 4.33 -18.89 -15.08
N LYS A 136 3.15 -19.26 -15.60
CA LYS A 136 2.05 -18.34 -15.92
C LYS A 136 0.84 -18.61 -15.02
N ALA A 137 0.13 -17.54 -14.68
CA ALA A 137 -1.15 -17.66 -13.99
C ALA A 137 -2.26 -18.05 -14.98
N ARG A 138 -3.20 -18.88 -14.51
CA ARG A 138 -4.39 -19.30 -15.26
C ARG A 138 -5.60 -18.51 -14.75
N VAL A 139 -6.60 -18.35 -15.61
CA VAL A 139 -7.90 -17.76 -15.26
C VAL A 139 -8.97 -18.78 -15.60
N VAL A 140 -9.84 -19.09 -14.64
CA VAL A 140 -10.94 -20.04 -14.81
C VAL A 140 -12.23 -19.48 -14.24
N ASP A 141 -13.35 -19.98 -14.74
CA ASP A 141 -14.68 -19.77 -14.15
C ASP A 141 -14.83 -20.65 -12.89
N ILE A 142 -15.57 -20.13 -11.92
CA ILE A 142 -15.90 -20.83 -10.68
C ILE A 142 -17.31 -21.39 -10.83
N SER A 143 -17.47 -22.70 -10.67
CA SER A 143 -18.77 -23.36 -10.68
C SER A 143 -19.61 -22.98 -9.45
N SER A 144 -20.93 -23.17 -9.52
CA SER A 144 -21.83 -22.88 -8.39
C SER A 144 -21.46 -23.67 -7.13
N ASN A 145 -21.02 -24.92 -7.27
CA ASN A 145 -20.60 -25.75 -6.14
C ASN A 145 -19.30 -25.23 -5.50
N GLU A 146 -18.31 -24.87 -6.31
CA GLU A 146 -17.07 -24.27 -5.81
C GLU A 146 -17.34 -22.93 -5.12
N ALA A 147 -18.24 -22.10 -5.68
CA ALA A 147 -18.64 -20.83 -5.08
C ALA A 147 -19.34 -21.02 -3.72
N GLN A 148 -20.22 -22.02 -3.59
CA GLN A 148 -20.87 -22.35 -2.34
C GLN A 148 -19.86 -22.81 -1.27
N ALA A 149 -18.95 -23.72 -1.61
CA ALA A 149 -17.90 -24.17 -0.69
C ALA A 149 -16.99 -23.01 -0.25
N TYR A 150 -16.63 -22.14 -1.20
CA TYR A 150 -15.79 -20.97 -0.95
C TYR A 150 -16.43 -19.97 0.02
N LEU A 151 -17.74 -19.71 -0.12
CA LEU A 151 -18.50 -18.83 0.78
C LEU A 151 -18.80 -19.50 2.13
N GLN A 152 -19.05 -20.80 2.13
CA GLN A 152 -19.29 -21.57 3.36
C GLN A 152 -18.04 -21.55 4.25
N PHE A 153 -16.85 -21.74 3.67
CA PHE A 153 -15.59 -21.56 4.39
C PHE A 153 -15.51 -20.18 5.06
N GLU A 154 -15.82 -19.09 4.35
CA GLU A 154 -15.79 -17.74 4.93
C GLU A 154 -16.78 -17.61 6.08
N LYS A 155 -17.98 -18.15 5.94
CA LYS A 155 -19.03 -18.10 6.97
C LYS A 155 -18.55 -18.74 8.27
N ASP A 156 -17.86 -19.87 8.19
CA ASP A 156 -17.41 -20.67 9.35
C ASP A 156 -16.22 -20.05 10.11
N GLN A 157 -15.47 -19.12 9.49
CA GLN A 157 -14.34 -18.47 10.14
C GLN A 157 -14.76 -17.37 11.13
N VAL A 158 -13.91 -17.08 12.11
CA VAL A 158 -14.05 -15.93 13.02
C VAL A 158 -12.79 -15.09 12.96
N ILE A 159 -12.94 -13.76 12.80
CA ILE A 159 -11.81 -12.84 12.83
C ILE A 159 -11.54 -12.50 14.30
N THR A 160 -10.38 -12.92 14.80
CA THR A 160 -9.98 -12.74 16.20
C THR A 160 -9.07 -11.52 16.40
N ASP A 161 -8.24 -11.20 15.42
CA ASP A 161 -7.40 -10.00 15.42
C ASP A 161 -8.25 -8.73 15.22
N TRP A 162 -7.76 -7.59 15.70
CA TRP A 162 -8.49 -6.33 15.59
C TRP A 162 -8.73 -5.92 14.13
N PHE A 163 -9.93 -5.42 13.85
CA PHE A 163 -10.30 -4.80 12.59
C PHE A 163 -11.25 -3.61 12.83
N PRO A 164 -11.31 -2.64 11.89
CA PRO A 164 -12.09 -1.43 12.11
C PRO A 164 -13.59 -1.69 11.99
N THR A 165 -14.34 -1.38 13.06
CA THR A 165 -15.81 -1.49 13.10
C THR A 165 -16.51 -0.12 13.01
N THR A 166 -15.72 0.95 12.86
CA THR A 166 -16.18 2.34 12.78
C THR A 166 -17.15 2.54 11.61
N LYS A 167 -18.26 3.24 11.89
CA LYS A 167 -19.22 3.66 10.86
C LYS A 167 -18.65 4.82 10.05
N LEU A 168 -18.84 4.76 8.73
CA LEU A 168 -18.54 5.88 7.84
C LEU A 168 -19.59 6.98 8.04
N ILE A 169 -19.16 8.24 7.92
CA ILE A 169 -20.06 9.38 7.86
C ILE A 169 -20.83 9.28 6.55
N GLN A 170 -22.17 9.25 6.63
CA GLN A 170 -23.03 9.16 5.45
C GLN A 170 -22.75 10.33 4.50
N ASN A 171 -22.42 10.02 3.25
CA ASN A 171 -22.15 11.01 2.22
C ASN A 171 -22.30 10.38 0.84
N SER A 172 -23.37 10.76 0.13
CA SER A 172 -23.69 10.24 -1.19
C SER A 172 -22.66 10.59 -2.26
N ARG A 173 -21.96 11.74 -2.14
CA ARG A 173 -20.93 12.17 -3.10
C ARG A 173 -19.72 11.24 -3.13
N ILE A 174 -19.48 10.51 -2.05
CA ILE A 174 -18.40 9.53 -1.93
C ILE A 174 -18.92 8.11 -1.75
N SER A 175 -20.20 7.84 -2.06
CA SER A 175 -20.80 6.51 -1.93
C SER A 175 -20.75 5.89 -0.51
N ALA A 176 -20.62 6.73 0.53
CA ALA A 176 -20.76 6.29 1.92
C ALA A 176 -22.26 6.20 2.26
N LYS A 177 -22.79 4.98 2.29
CA LYS A 177 -24.20 4.73 2.60
C LYS A 177 -24.47 4.81 4.10
N GLU A 178 -25.71 5.03 4.47
CA GLU A 178 -26.14 4.97 5.86
C GLU A 178 -25.81 3.60 6.48
N GLY A 179 -25.27 3.59 7.70
CA GLY A 179 -24.92 2.38 8.42
C GLY A 179 -23.65 1.66 7.94
N MET A 180 -23.05 2.08 6.83
CA MET A 180 -21.84 1.47 6.27
C MET A 180 -20.64 1.61 7.22
N ARG A 181 -19.87 0.54 7.40
CA ARG A 181 -18.63 0.51 8.20
C ARG A 181 -17.40 0.44 7.31
N VAL A 182 -16.25 0.78 7.87
CA VAL A 182 -14.95 0.61 7.19
C VAL A 182 -14.73 -0.87 6.81
N SER A 183 -15.09 -1.80 7.69
CA SER A 183 -15.01 -3.25 7.44
C SER A 183 -15.78 -3.70 6.20
N ASP A 184 -16.89 -3.03 5.85
CA ASP A 184 -17.77 -3.43 4.75
C ASP A 184 -17.13 -3.22 3.37
N LEU A 185 -16.04 -2.44 3.33
CA LEU A 185 -15.21 -2.24 2.14
C LEU A 185 -14.33 -3.45 1.80
N PHE A 186 -14.31 -4.48 2.64
CA PHE A 186 -13.48 -5.66 2.50
C PHE A 186 -14.34 -6.92 2.55
N THR A 187 -13.90 -7.97 1.86
CA THR A 187 -14.51 -9.29 2.06
C THR A 187 -14.05 -9.83 3.41
N LYS A 188 -14.78 -10.78 3.99
CA LYS A 188 -14.37 -11.40 5.25
C LYS A 188 -12.96 -12.00 5.15
N ARG A 189 -12.63 -12.56 3.99
CA ARG A 189 -11.32 -13.08 3.64
C ARG A 189 -10.21 -12.02 3.69
N THR A 190 -10.34 -10.95 2.91
CA THR A 190 -9.29 -9.92 2.92
C THR A 190 -9.23 -9.21 4.26
N LEU A 191 -10.37 -8.99 4.93
CA LEU A 191 -10.40 -8.38 6.25
C LEU A 191 -9.66 -9.21 7.30
N ALA A 192 -9.87 -10.53 7.32
CA ALA A 192 -9.18 -11.45 8.23
C ALA A 192 -7.66 -11.44 8.01
N CYS A 193 -7.23 -11.53 6.75
CA CYS A 193 -5.81 -11.50 6.39
C CYS A 193 -5.15 -10.16 6.74
N HIS A 194 -5.81 -9.01 6.51
CA HIS A 194 -5.26 -7.72 6.94
C HIS A 194 -5.22 -7.57 8.46
N ALA A 195 -6.25 -8.03 9.18
CA ALA A 195 -6.28 -8.00 10.64
C ALA A 195 -5.10 -8.76 11.23
N ARG A 196 -4.87 -9.99 10.76
CA ARG A 196 -3.71 -10.80 11.17
C ARG A 196 -2.39 -10.14 10.80
N LEU A 197 -2.25 -9.65 9.56
CA LEU A 197 -1.02 -9.01 9.10
C LEU A 197 -0.67 -7.78 9.95
N LEU A 198 -1.65 -6.93 10.25
CA LEU A 198 -1.44 -5.77 11.10
C LEU A 198 -1.02 -6.18 12.52
N ALA A 199 -1.68 -7.18 13.10
CA ALA A 199 -1.33 -7.69 14.42
C ALA A 199 0.12 -8.23 14.48
N LEU A 200 0.56 -8.92 13.42
CA LEU A 200 1.94 -9.41 13.32
C LEU A 200 2.96 -8.28 13.12
N ILE A 201 2.63 -7.26 12.33
CA ILE A 201 3.46 -6.05 12.20
C ILE A 201 3.63 -5.38 13.57
N GLU A 202 2.54 -5.16 14.31
CA GLU A 202 2.61 -4.53 15.63
C GLU A 202 3.37 -5.38 16.66
N ARG A 203 3.30 -6.70 16.55
CA ARG A 203 3.98 -7.63 17.47
C ARG A 203 5.48 -7.71 17.23
N HIS A 204 5.90 -7.82 15.97
CA HIS A 204 7.27 -8.21 15.61
C HIS A 204 8.15 -7.04 15.18
N SER A 205 7.61 -5.82 15.14
CA SER A 205 8.35 -4.65 14.69
C SER A 205 8.10 -3.45 15.60
N SER A 206 9.07 -2.54 15.64
CA SER A 206 8.95 -1.26 16.36
C SER A 206 9.65 -0.15 15.58
N GLY A 207 9.55 1.08 16.06
CA GLY A 207 10.24 2.22 15.47
C GLY A 207 9.93 2.46 14.00
N ARG A 208 10.95 2.85 13.24
CA ARG A 208 10.85 3.29 11.85
C ARG A 208 10.59 2.14 10.89
N GLU A 209 11.13 0.97 11.18
CA GLU A 209 10.92 -0.25 10.39
C GLU A 209 9.45 -0.68 10.46
N ARG A 210 8.83 -0.60 11.65
CA ARG A 210 7.38 -0.81 11.80
C ARG A 210 6.58 0.17 10.95
N ASP A 211 6.95 1.44 10.97
CA ASP A 211 6.20 2.46 10.24
C ASP A 211 6.32 2.30 8.72
N LEU A 212 7.45 1.80 8.21
CA LEU A 212 7.58 1.39 6.81
C LEU A 212 6.77 0.13 6.47
N LEU A 213 6.67 -0.84 7.37
CA LEU A 213 5.75 -1.98 7.21
C LEU A 213 4.29 -1.52 7.21
N LYS A 214 3.93 -0.54 8.05
CA LYS A 214 2.62 0.10 8.04
C LYS A 214 2.36 0.87 6.76
N LEU A 215 3.36 1.55 6.19
CA LEU A 215 3.24 2.18 4.87
C LEU A 215 2.95 1.13 3.78
N ALA A 216 3.58 -0.05 3.85
CA ALA A 216 3.30 -1.17 2.94
C ALA A 216 1.87 -1.68 3.11
N PHE A 217 1.44 -1.81 4.36
CA PHE A 217 0.09 -2.21 4.74
C PHE A 217 -0.95 -1.24 4.19
N THR A 218 -0.82 0.07 4.42
CA THR A 218 -1.78 1.07 3.91
C THR A 218 -1.78 1.13 2.39
N ALA A 219 -0.63 0.95 1.74
CA ALA A 219 -0.53 0.89 0.27
C ALA A 219 -1.20 -0.36 -0.33
N ASN A 220 -1.38 -1.41 0.48
CA ASN A 220 -2.00 -2.67 0.10
C ASN A 220 -3.54 -2.61 0.17
N LEU A 221 -4.10 -1.95 1.20
CA LEU A 221 -5.53 -1.91 1.51
C LEU A 221 -6.44 -1.68 0.29
N ALA A 222 -6.23 -0.59 -0.45
CA ALA A 222 -7.12 -0.24 -1.57
C ALA A 222 -7.14 -1.32 -2.67
N ASN A 223 -6.01 -1.99 -2.91
CA ASN A 223 -5.90 -3.05 -3.91
C ASN A 223 -6.52 -4.38 -3.45
N CYS A 224 -6.68 -4.59 -2.15
CA CYS A 224 -7.29 -5.79 -1.59
C CYS A 224 -8.68 -5.50 -0.97
N SER A 225 -9.30 -4.38 -1.36
CA SER A 225 -10.67 -3.99 -0.99
C SER A 225 -11.66 -4.30 -2.11
N LYS A 226 -12.95 -4.20 -1.81
CA LYS A 226 -14.06 -4.27 -2.78
C LYS A 226 -14.10 -3.08 -3.75
N LEU A 227 -13.25 -2.07 -3.56
CA LEU A 227 -13.21 -0.84 -4.37
C LEU A 227 -12.45 -1.00 -5.69
N LEU A 228 -11.90 -2.17 -5.99
CA LEU A 228 -11.11 -2.40 -7.19
C LEU A 228 -11.96 -3.02 -8.32
N PRO A 229 -12.47 -2.22 -9.27
CA PRO A 229 -13.20 -2.75 -10.41
C PRO A 229 -12.25 -3.40 -11.43
N PRO A 230 -12.72 -4.39 -12.21
CA PRO A 230 -12.00 -4.84 -13.40
C PRO A 230 -12.13 -3.84 -14.56
N ILE A 231 -11.11 -3.74 -15.41
CA ILE A 231 -11.16 -2.99 -16.67
C ILE A 231 -11.76 -3.90 -17.75
N ARG A 232 -13.09 -3.82 -17.95
CA ARG A 232 -13.83 -4.70 -18.87
C ARG A 232 -13.24 -4.77 -20.28
N SER A 233 -12.77 -3.64 -20.82
CA SER A 233 -12.13 -3.57 -22.15
C SER A 233 -10.78 -4.28 -22.25
N ARG A 234 -10.12 -4.59 -21.14
CA ARG A 234 -8.85 -5.34 -21.08
C ARG A 234 -9.01 -6.78 -20.59
N GLY A 235 -10.25 -7.19 -20.27
CA GLY A 235 -10.59 -8.51 -19.77
C GLY A 235 -11.18 -8.50 -18.35
N ALA A 236 -11.98 -9.51 -18.03
CA ALA A 236 -12.74 -9.60 -16.78
C ALA A 236 -11.87 -9.64 -15.50
N MET A 237 -10.61 -10.07 -15.61
CA MET A 237 -9.65 -10.13 -14.50
C MET A 237 -8.59 -9.01 -14.55
N ALA A 238 -8.69 -8.07 -15.48
CA ALA A 238 -7.70 -7.00 -15.61
C ALA A 238 -7.91 -5.95 -14.50
N PRO A 239 -6.94 -5.71 -13.61
CA PRO A 239 -7.13 -4.81 -12.47
C PRO A 239 -7.27 -3.35 -12.92
N GLY A 240 -8.32 -2.70 -12.42
CA GLY A 240 -8.54 -1.26 -12.56
C GLY A 240 -7.75 -0.41 -11.59
N ALA A 241 -8.14 0.85 -11.50
CA ALA A 241 -7.82 1.71 -10.38
C ALA A 241 -9.04 1.85 -9.50
N TRP A 242 -8.84 2.00 -8.20
CA TRP A 242 -9.94 2.29 -7.31
C TRP A 242 -10.54 3.65 -7.66
N MET A 243 -11.87 3.72 -7.66
CA MET A 243 -12.60 4.95 -7.97
C MET A 243 -12.69 5.83 -6.74
N THR A 244 -12.81 7.15 -6.94
CA THR A 244 -12.93 8.10 -5.85
C THR A 244 -14.14 7.80 -4.96
N GLY A 245 -13.94 7.87 -3.64
CA GLY A 245 -14.93 7.49 -2.64
C GLY A 245 -14.95 5.99 -2.35
N PHE A 246 -16.10 5.52 -1.89
CA PHE A 246 -16.38 4.17 -1.40
C PHE A 246 -17.27 3.38 -2.37
N TYR A 247 -17.18 3.67 -3.66
CA TYR A 247 -17.98 3.01 -4.67
C TYR A 247 -17.53 1.56 -4.89
N ILE A 248 -18.46 0.61 -4.77
CA ILE A 248 -18.29 -0.80 -5.12
C ILE A 248 -19.03 -1.06 -6.42
N GLY A 249 -18.30 -1.53 -7.44
CA GLY A 249 -18.86 -1.79 -8.76
C GLY A 249 -19.77 -3.03 -8.81
N PRO A 250 -20.45 -3.27 -9.95
CA PRO A 250 -21.24 -4.49 -10.16
C PRO A 250 -20.42 -5.78 -10.03
N THR A 251 -19.11 -5.66 -10.28
CA THR A 251 -18.10 -6.68 -9.99
C THR A 251 -16.84 -6.00 -9.45
N TYR A 252 -16.07 -6.72 -8.65
CA TYR A 252 -14.79 -6.25 -8.10
C TYR A 252 -13.78 -7.39 -7.99
N LEU A 253 -12.49 -7.04 -7.93
CA LEU A 253 -11.39 -7.97 -7.78
C LEU A 253 -10.94 -8.03 -6.31
N GLU A 254 -11.20 -9.15 -5.67
CA GLU A 254 -10.55 -9.51 -4.43
C GLU A 254 -9.16 -10.04 -4.73
N ASN A 255 -8.13 -9.46 -4.12
CA ASN A 255 -6.74 -9.84 -4.36
C ASN A 255 -6.13 -10.50 -3.12
N ASN A 256 -5.22 -11.45 -3.34
CA ASN A 256 -4.45 -12.09 -2.27
C ASN A 256 -3.61 -11.05 -1.50
N VAL A 257 -3.87 -10.95 -0.20
CA VAL A 257 -3.31 -9.92 0.69
C VAL A 257 -1.79 -10.04 0.75
N LEU A 258 -1.24 -11.24 1.02
CA LEU A 258 0.19 -11.48 1.05
C LEU A 258 0.84 -11.14 -0.30
N HIS A 259 0.30 -11.66 -1.40
CA HIS A 259 0.85 -11.43 -2.73
C HIS A 259 0.96 -9.94 -3.06
N TYR A 260 -0.08 -9.16 -2.79
CA TYR A 260 -0.05 -7.72 -3.04
C TYR A 260 0.74 -6.95 -1.99
N PHE A 261 0.84 -7.42 -0.75
CA PHE A 261 1.65 -6.79 0.28
C PHE A 261 3.13 -6.89 -0.10
N GLU A 262 3.61 -8.05 -0.54
CA GLU A 262 5.00 -8.22 -1.01
C GLU A 262 5.33 -7.29 -2.18
N ASN A 263 4.39 -7.12 -3.11
CA ASN A 263 4.52 -6.15 -4.20
C ASN A 263 4.65 -4.70 -3.70
N ARG A 264 4.00 -4.34 -2.59
CA ARG A 264 4.12 -3.01 -1.96
C ARG A 264 5.41 -2.88 -1.15
N PHE A 265 5.74 -3.88 -0.36
CA PHE A 265 6.96 -3.96 0.41
C PHE A 265 8.19 -3.79 -0.49
N SER A 266 8.24 -4.49 -1.63
CA SER A 266 9.32 -4.33 -2.62
C SER A 266 9.42 -2.89 -3.16
N LYS A 267 8.30 -2.20 -3.39
CA LYS A 267 8.30 -0.78 -3.81
C LYS A 267 8.79 0.16 -2.73
N ILE A 268 8.51 -0.15 -1.46
CA ILE A 268 8.99 0.63 -0.33
C ILE A 268 10.49 0.48 -0.16
N LEU A 269 11.01 -0.75 -0.26
CA LEU A 269 12.46 -0.98 -0.26
C LEU A 269 13.15 -0.19 -1.37
N LYS A 270 12.71 -0.38 -2.63
CA LYS A 270 13.28 0.35 -3.77
C LYS A 270 13.16 1.86 -3.64
N GLY A 271 12.01 2.34 -3.16
CA GLY A 271 11.79 3.77 -2.99
C GLY A 271 12.63 4.38 -1.87
N LYS A 272 12.85 3.64 -0.79
CA LYS A 272 13.72 4.07 0.30
C LYS A 272 15.19 3.98 -0.10
N GLU A 273 15.62 2.95 -0.83
CA GLU A 273 16.95 2.85 -1.44
C GLU A 273 17.22 4.03 -2.40
N ASP A 274 16.29 4.31 -3.32
CA ASP A 274 16.37 5.47 -4.23
C ASP A 274 16.47 6.79 -3.45
N TYR A 275 15.67 6.97 -2.40
CA TYR A 275 15.71 8.17 -1.56
C TYR A 275 17.03 8.30 -0.80
N LEU A 276 17.49 7.24 -0.11
CA LEU A 276 18.71 7.27 0.69
C LEU A 276 19.95 7.47 -0.17
N SER A 277 19.98 6.91 -1.39
CA SER A 277 21.09 7.12 -2.34
C SER A 277 21.29 8.59 -2.76
N GLN A 278 20.31 9.46 -2.51
CA GLN A 278 20.44 10.90 -2.77
C GLN A 278 21.30 11.61 -1.72
N PHE A 279 21.52 10.97 -0.56
CA PHE A 279 22.37 11.46 0.51
C PHE A 279 23.62 10.57 0.49
N GLY A 280 24.73 11.11 -0.01
CA GLY A 280 25.92 10.35 -0.40
C GLY A 280 26.33 9.23 0.58
N ASN A 281 26.80 8.12 0.02
CA ASN A 281 27.59 7.15 0.77
C ASN A 281 28.80 7.89 1.36
N ASN A 282 28.92 7.95 2.68
CA ASN A 282 30.19 8.17 3.37
C ASN A 282 31.11 6.95 3.14
N GLY A 283 31.43 6.64 1.88
CA GLY A 283 32.48 5.68 1.55
C GLY A 283 33.84 6.26 1.93
N GLU A 284 34.82 5.39 2.15
CA GLU A 284 36.19 5.74 2.59
C GLU A 284 36.96 6.72 1.65
N PHE A 285 36.37 7.15 0.54
CA PHE A 285 36.98 8.03 -0.47
C PHE A 285 36.11 9.25 -0.85
N ASP A 286 35.23 9.73 0.04
CA ASP A 286 34.62 11.05 -0.16
C ASP A 286 35.53 12.15 0.40
N PHE A 287 36.29 12.79 -0.50
CA PHE A 287 37.22 13.87 -0.15
C PHE A 287 36.53 15.21 0.13
N ASN A 288 35.21 15.32 -0.10
CA ASN A 288 34.39 16.50 0.20
C ASN A 288 32.99 16.08 0.68
N PRO A 289 32.86 15.56 1.91
CA PRO A 289 31.59 15.10 2.43
C PRO A 289 30.57 16.24 2.43
N THR A 290 29.45 16.04 1.72
CA THR A 290 28.34 16.99 1.75
C THR A 290 27.72 16.95 3.15
N LYS A 291 27.94 18.00 3.94
CA LYS A 291 27.39 18.10 5.30
C LYS A 291 25.90 18.46 5.25
N TYR A 292 25.04 17.44 5.27
CA TYR A 292 23.60 17.63 5.44
C TYR A 292 23.29 18.09 6.87
N GLN A 293 22.96 19.37 7.05
CA GLN A 293 22.54 19.94 8.34
C GLN A 293 21.05 20.30 8.38
N ASN A 294 20.29 19.84 7.40
CA ASN A 294 18.88 20.16 7.30
C ASN A 294 17.99 19.29 8.18
N TYR A 295 16.87 19.87 8.61
CA TYR A 295 15.83 19.18 9.37
C TYR A 295 14.49 19.22 8.62
N TYR A 296 13.57 18.35 9.01
CA TYR A 296 12.17 18.42 8.58
C TYR A 296 11.24 18.35 9.79
N LYS A 297 10.08 19.00 9.67
CA LYS A 297 8.95 18.86 10.60
C LYS A 297 7.68 18.60 9.81
N THR A 298 6.80 17.77 10.36
CA THR A 298 5.48 17.50 9.80
C THR A 298 4.41 17.91 10.79
N PHE A 299 3.36 18.58 10.32
CA PHE A 299 2.23 19.05 11.13
C PHE A 299 0.91 18.56 10.52
N GLN A 300 -0.12 18.48 11.36
CA GLN A 300 -1.49 18.24 10.95
C GLN A 300 -2.37 19.39 11.45
N ASN A 301 -2.16 20.58 10.89
CA ASN A 301 -2.93 21.77 11.20
C ASN A 301 -3.89 22.09 10.05
N ASP A 302 -5.03 22.68 10.38
CA ASP A 302 -5.84 23.43 9.41
C ASP A 302 -4.97 24.62 8.94
N ALA A 303 -4.55 24.58 7.67
CA ALA A 303 -3.72 25.61 7.05
C ALA A 303 -4.55 26.79 6.53
#